data_AF-A0A7S2E422-F1
#
_entry.id   AF-A0A7S2E422-F1
#
_cell.length_a   1.000
_cell.length_b   1.000
_cell.length_c   1.000
_cell.angle_alpha   90.00
_cell.angle_beta   90.00
_cell.angle_gamma   90.00
#
_symmetry.space_group_name_H-M   'P 1'
#
loop_
_entity.id
_entity.type
_entity.pdbx_description
1 polymer ?
#
loop_
_entity_poly.entity_id
_entity_poly.type
_entity_poly.pdbx_seq_one_letter_code
_entity_poly.pdbx_strand_id
1 'polypeptide(L)'
;VTSLPWVMKPIIGLVSDVVPVFGYKKGPYMLVTSVGCAAACLALGLAPHAVVSVTGLVICLFVVNLQFSTCDLLSEAKYAEKIRVKPAQGPALMTFVWFGMQAGGLIATLLSGPTIHAVGPKIPYFVAALPALAVLLPVALGYLEEQWTSPEEA
;
A
#
# COMPACT_ATOMS: atom_id res chain seq x y z
N VAL A 1 -17.34 2.43 4.91
CA VAL A 1 -17.05 1.01 4.56
C VAL A 1 -15.74 0.84 3.82
N THR A 2 -15.42 1.68 2.83
CA THR A 2 -14.14 1.60 2.08
C THR A 2 -12.90 1.93 2.91
N SER A 3 -13.01 2.82 3.91
CA SER A 3 -11.91 3.17 4.83
C SER A 3 -11.75 2.21 6.01
N LEU A 4 -12.55 1.15 6.08
CA LEU A 4 -12.51 0.16 7.16
C LEU A 4 -11.12 -0.52 7.33
N PRO A 5 -10.34 -0.78 6.26
CA PRO A 5 -9.00 -1.34 6.42
C PRO A 5 -8.06 -0.54 7.32
N TRP A 6 -8.17 0.80 7.33
CA TRP A 6 -7.37 1.67 8.18
C TRP A 6 -7.62 1.43 9.68
N VAL A 7 -8.84 1.04 10.04
CA VAL A 7 -9.20 0.66 11.42
C VAL A 7 -8.74 -0.77 11.72
N MET A 8 -8.70 -1.63 10.71
CA MET A 8 -8.23 -3.01 10.83
C MET A 8 -6.71 -3.15 10.87
N LYS A 9 -5.93 -2.06 10.80
CA LYS A 9 -4.46 -2.09 10.90
C LYS A 9 -3.93 -3.02 12.00
N PRO A 10 -4.44 -3.00 13.25
CA PRO A 10 -3.94 -3.89 14.30
C PRO A 10 -4.11 -5.38 13.95
N ILE A 11 -5.22 -5.73 13.31
CA ILE A 11 -5.50 -7.10 12.87
C ILE A 11 -4.56 -7.49 11.72
N ILE A 12 -4.38 -6.60 10.75
CA ILE A 12 -3.47 -6.83 9.62
C ILE A 12 -2.04 -7.03 10.12
N GLY A 13 -1.60 -6.21 11.09
CA GLY A 13 -0.30 -6.33 11.73
C GLY A 13 -0.12 -7.66 12.44
N LEU A 14 -1.10 -8.05 13.28
CA LEU A 14 -1.08 -9.32 13.98
C LEU A 14 -1.01 -10.51 13.01
N VAL A 15 -1.82 -10.48 11.93
CA VAL A 15 -1.80 -11.54 10.91
C VAL A 15 -0.44 -11.62 10.21
N SER A 16 0.16 -10.49 9.84
CA SER A 16 1.48 -10.48 9.21
C SER A 16 2.61 -10.95 10.14
N ASP A 17 2.46 -10.75 11.45
CA ASP A 17 3.48 -11.15 12.41
C ASP A 17 3.37 -12.64 12.80
N VAL A 18 2.15 -13.20 12.83
CA VAL A 18 1.86 -14.58 13.27
C VAL A 18 1.94 -15.59 12.13
N VAL A 19 1.60 -15.19 10.89
CA VAL A 19 1.55 -16.13 9.75
C VAL A 19 2.67 -15.80 8.76
N PRO A 20 3.87 -16.39 8.89
CA PRO A 20 4.91 -16.23 7.89
C PRO A 20 4.47 -16.90 6.59
N VAL A 21 4.49 -16.15 5.50
CA VAL A 21 4.18 -16.66 4.15
C VAL A 21 5.53 -16.90 3.44
N PHE A 22 5.81 -18.14 3.06
CA PHE A 22 7.10 -18.54 2.47
C PHE A 22 8.35 -18.21 3.33
N GLY A 23 8.22 -18.17 4.66
CA GLY A 23 9.33 -17.83 5.59
C GLY A 23 9.62 -16.33 5.71
N TYR A 24 8.81 -15.49 5.06
CA TYR A 24 8.87 -14.03 5.12
C TYR A 24 7.59 -13.48 5.79
N LYS A 25 7.75 -12.50 6.68
CA LYS A 25 6.63 -11.99 7.50
C LYS A 25 5.89 -10.82 6.85
N LYS A 26 6.55 -9.94 6.08
CA LYS A 26 5.96 -8.65 5.65
C LYS A 26 5.96 -8.47 4.12
N GLY A 27 7.00 -8.89 3.40
CA GLY A 27 7.13 -8.76 1.95
C GLY A 27 6.00 -9.41 1.15
N PRO A 28 5.64 -10.68 1.40
CA PRO A 28 4.57 -11.36 0.66
C PRO A 28 3.21 -10.67 0.78
N TYR A 29 2.88 -10.14 1.96
CA TYR A 29 1.63 -9.41 2.20
C TYR A 29 1.56 -8.12 1.38
N MET A 30 2.67 -7.38 1.27
CA MET A 30 2.75 -6.20 0.40
C MET A 30 2.61 -6.56 -1.07
N LEU A 31 3.22 -7.65 -1.54
CA LEU A 31 3.08 -8.10 -2.93
C LEU A 31 1.64 -8.46 -3.27
N VAL A 32 1.01 -9.32 -2.46
CA VAL A 32 -0.35 -9.81 -2.72
C VAL A 32 -1.35 -8.66 -2.73
N THR A 33 -1.28 -7.78 -1.74
CA THR A 33 -2.18 -6.62 -1.67
C THR A 33 -1.93 -5.61 -2.80
N SER A 34 -0.68 -5.44 -3.24
CA SER A 34 -0.32 -4.55 -4.36
C SER A 34 -0.81 -5.08 -5.72
N VAL A 35 -0.68 -6.39 -5.97
CA VAL A 35 -1.23 -7.03 -7.17
C VAL A 35 -2.76 -6.92 -7.18
N GLY A 36 -3.41 -7.16 -6.04
CA GLY A 36 -4.85 -7.00 -5.88
C GLY A 36 -5.32 -5.57 -6.14
N CYS A 37 -4.57 -4.58 -5.64
CA CYS A 37 -4.82 -3.16 -5.90
C CYS A 37 -4.69 -2.80 -7.38
N ALA A 38 -3.62 -3.25 -8.05
CA ALA A 38 -3.43 -3.03 -9.49
C ALA A 38 -4.58 -3.62 -10.30
N ALA A 39 -5.01 -4.86 -9.99
CA ALA A 39 -6.15 -5.50 -10.64
C ALA A 39 -7.46 -4.73 -10.39
N ALA A 40 -7.71 -4.28 -9.17
CA ALA A 40 -8.90 -3.49 -8.82
C ALA A 40 -8.92 -2.13 -9.53
N CYS A 41 -7.78 -1.44 -9.60
CA CYS A 41 -7.64 -0.17 -10.32
C CYS A 41 -7.83 -0.33 -11.83
N LEU A 42 -7.28 -1.40 -12.43
CA LEU A 42 -7.49 -1.72 -13.84
C LEU A 42 -8.96 -2.06 -14.13
N ALA A 43 -9.60 -2.82 -13.26
CA ALA A 43 -11.02 -3.15 -13.37
C ALA A 43 -11.89 -1.88 -13.34
N LEU A 44 -11.62 -0.94 -12.41
CA LEU A 44 -12.33 0.34 -12.34
C LEU A 44 -12.06 1.25 -13.54
N GLY A 45 -10.83 1.25 -14.05
CA GLY A 45 -10.43 2.07 -15.19
C GLY A 45 -11.01 1.60 -16.53
N LEU A 46 -11.06 0.28 -16.75
CA LEU A 46 -11.52 -0.32 -18.02
C LEU A 46 -13.04 -0.56 -18.05
N ALA A 47 -13.70 -0.76 -16.91
CA ALA A 47 -15.12 -1.07 -16.89
C ALA A 47 -15.97 0.12 -17.37
N PRO A 48 -16.95 -0.09 -18.28
CA PRO A 48 -17.92 0.94 -18.65
C PRO A 48 -18.82 1.29 -17.46
N HIS A 49 -19.13 2.58 -17.28
CA HIS A 49 -19.94 3.07 -16.15
C HIS A 49 -21.32 2.39 -16.04
N ALA A 50 -21.85 1.87 -17.15
CA ALA A 50 -23.13 1.18 -17.20
C ALA A 50 -23.12 -0.24 -16.60
N VAL A 51 -21.94 -0.84 -16.38
CA VAL A 51 -21.81 -2.26 -16.00
C VAL A 51 -21.29 -2.44 -14.56
N VAL A 52 -20.72 -1.39 -13.96
CA VAL A 52 -20.18 -1.47 -12.60
C VAL A 52 -21.30 -1.27 -11.58
N SER A 53 -21.68 -2.35 -10.90
CA SER A 53 -22.60 -2.25 -9.77
C SER A 53 -21.96 -1.45 -8.63
N VAL A 54 -22.79 -0.76 -7.83
CA VAL A 54 -22.32 -0.02 -6.64
C VAL A 54 -21.52 -0.93 -5.71
N THR A 55 -21.97 -2.17 -5.54
CA THR A 55 -21.28 -3.19 -4.75
C THR A 55 -19.88 -3.49 -5.29
N GLY A 56 -19.74 -3.67 -6.61
CA GLY A 56 -18.44 -3.91 -7.25
C GLY A 56 -17.47 -2.76 -7.06
N LEU A 57 -17.96 -1.52 -7.17
CA LEU A 57 -17.14 -0.32 -6.92
C LEU A 57 -16.67 -0.23 -5.46
N VAL A 58 -17.55 -0.50 -4.50
CA VAL A 58 -17.19 -0.52 -3.08
C VAL A 58 -16.14 -1.59 -2.77
N ILE A 59 -16.28 -2.79 -3.35
CA ILE A 59 -15.29 -3.87 -3.18
C ILE A 59 -13.93 -3.46 -3.74
N CYS A 60 -13.89 -2.89 -4.96
CA CYS A 60 -12.61 -2.46 -5.56
C CYS A 60 -11.95 -1.36 -4.72
N LEU A 61 -12.72 -0.36 -4.28
CA LEU A 61 -12.20 0.70 -3.41
C LEU A 61 -11.74 0.18 -2.04
N PHE A 62 -12.42 -0.84 -1.50
CA PHE A 62 -11.99 -1.51 -0.29
C PHE A 62 -10.64 -2.21 -0.48
N VAL A 63 -10.43 -2.92 -1.59
CA VAL A 63 -9.14 -3.57 -1.91
C VAL A 63 -8.02 -2.54 -2.06
N VAL A 64 -8.29 -1.40 -2.71
CA VAL A 64 -7.33 -0.30 -2.83
C VAL A 64 -6.95 0.26 -1.45
N ASN A 65 -7.92 0.50 -0.57
CA ASN A 65 -7.65 0.98 0.79
C ASN A 65 -6.95 -0.08 1.65
N LEU A 66 -7.25 -1.36 1.42
CA LEU A 66 -6.58 -2.47 2.10
C LEU A 66 -5.10 -2.51 1.77
N GLN A 67 -4.74 -2.29 0.50
CA GLN A 67 -3.35 -2.14 0.11
C GLN A 67 -2.72 -0.96 0.87
N PHE A 68 -3.30 0.25 0.75
CA PHE A 68 -2.66 1.45 1.30
C PHE A 68 -2.39 1.31 2.79
N SER A 69 -3.39 0.80 3.51
CA SER A 69 -3.27 0.54 4.94
C SER A 69 -2.22 -0.52 5.28
N THR A 70 -2.06 -1.55 4.45
CA THR A 70 -1.08 -2.63 4.66
C THR A 70 0.34 -2.12 4.38
N CYS A 71 0.56 -1.43 3.27
CA CYS A 71 1.87 -0.89 2.91
C CYS A 71 2.34 0.20 3.86
N ASP A 72 1.43 1.06 4.31
CA ASP A 72 1.72 2.04 5.35
C ASP A 72 2.17 1.31 6.62
N LEU A 73 1.31 0.46 7.22
CA LEU A 73 1.60 -0.29 8.44
C LEU A 73 2.93 -1.07 8.40
N LEU A 74 3.20 -1.79 7.32
CA LEU A 74 4.41 -2.60 7.21
C LEU A 74 5.67 -1.73 7.02
N SER A 75 5.54 -0.59 6.34
CA SER A 75 6.61 0.42 6.30
C SER A 75 6.84 1.00 7.69
N GLU A 76 5.78 1.27 8.45
CA GLU A 76 5.86 1.74 9.84
C GLU A 76 6.60 0.76 10.75
N ALA A 77 6.25 -0.52 10.65
CA ALA A 77 6.91 -1.57 11.41
C ALA A 77 8.41 -1.64 11.07
N LYS A 78 8.78 -1.50 9.78
CA LYS A 78 10.19 -1.58 9.33
C LYS A 78 11.03 -0.39 9.77
N TYR A 79 10.54 0.85 9.62
CA TYR A 79 11.32 1.96 10.12
C TYR A 79 11.35 1.97 11.66
N ALA A 80 10.29 1.51 12.35
CA ALA A 80 10.30 1.38 13.82
C ALA A 80 11.38 0.40 14.30
N GLU A 81 11.55 -0.74 13.62
CA GLU A 81 12.66 -1.67 13.83
C GLU A 81 14.02 -0.97 13.67
N LYS A 82 14.22 -0.19 12.60
CA LYS A 82 15.47 0.54 12.37
C LYS A 82 15.73 1.63 13.42
N ILE A 83 14.70 2.34 13.87
CA ILE A 83 14.79 3.34 14.94
C ILE A 83 15.21 2.67 16.26
N ARG A 84 14.72 1.46 16.55
CA ARG A 84 15.12 0.71 17.76
C ARG A 84 16.61 0.37 17.77
N VAL A 85 17.20 0.08 16.60
CA VAL A 85 18.64 -0.20 16.46
C VAL A 85 19.48 1.08 16.52
N LYS A 86 19.00 2.18 15.93
CA LYS A 86 19.70 3.48 15.89
C LYS A 86 18.79 4.63 16.36
N PRO A 87 18.53 4.76 17.67
CA PRO A 87 17.55 5.73 18.19
C PRO A 87 17.94 7.19 17.91
N ALA A 88 19.24 7.50 17.90
CA ALA A 88 19.74 8.85 17.61
C ALA A 88 19.35 9.38 16.22
N GLN A 89 19.12 8.49 15.25
CA GLN A 89 18.73 8.86 13.88
C GLN A 89 17.22 8.82 13.65
N GLY A 90 16.43 8.40 14.64
CA GLY A 90 14.99 8.18 14.47
C GLY A 90 14.19 9.41 14.08
N PRO A 91 14.39 10.58 14.70
CA PRO A 91 13.69 11.81 14.32
C PRO A 91 13.98 12.25 12.87
N ALA A 92 15.22 12.07 12.40
CA ALA A 92 15.60 12.40 11.03
C ALA A 92 14.93 11.46 10.02
N LEU A 93 14.88 10.15 10.33
CA LEU A 93 14.20 9.17 9.49
C LEU A 93 12.70 9.44 9.39
N MET A 94 12.04 9.74 10.51
CA MET A 94 10.61 10.10 10.51
C MET A 94 10.35 11.36 9.70
N THR A 95 11.15 12.42 9.91
CA THR A 95 11.02 13.66 9.13
C THR A 95 11.16 13.39 7.63
N PHE A 96 12.10 12.55 7.22
CA PHE A 96 12.28 12.17 5.81
C PHE A 96 11.06 11.45 5.22
N VAL A 97 10.51 10.45 5.94
CA VAL A 97 9.32 9.71 5.51
C VAL A 97 8.11 10.64 5.38
N TRP A 98 7.85 11.45 6.41
CA TRP A 98 6.73 12.39 6.41
C TRP A 98 6.86 13.46 5.32
N PHE A 99 8.07 13.97 5.10
CA PHE A 99 8.33 14.90 4.02
C PHE A 99 8.03 14.26 2.65
N GLY A 100 8.47 13.03 2.43
CA GLY A 100 8.17 12.28 1.21
C GLY A 100 6.67 12.09 0.99
N MET A 101 5.93 11.70 2.04
CA MET A 101 4.46 11.56 1.97
C MET A 101 3.77 12.87 1.62
N GLN A 102 4.17 13.98 2.25
CA GLN A 102 3.55 15.29 1.99
C GLN A 102 3.90 15.84 0.61
N ALA A 103 5.15 15.67 0.16
CA ALA A 103 5.56 16.06 -1.18
C ALA A 103 4.78 15.27 -2.25
N GLY A 104 4.66 13.95 -2.08
CA GLY A 104 3.87 13.10 -2.97
C GLY A 104 2.38 13.46 -2.97
N GLY A 105 1.80 13.68 -1.78
CA GLY A 105 0.41 14.09 -1.61
C GLY A 105 0.10 15.45 -2.26
N LEU A 106 1.03 16.40 -2.17
CA LEU A 106 0.90 17.71 -2.81
C LEU A 106 0.92 17.58 -4.34
N ILE A 107 1.86 16.82 -4.90
CA ILE A 107 1.93 16.55 -6.34
C ILE A 107 0.65 15.86 -6.82
N ALA A 108 0.20 14.82 -6.11
CA ALA A 108 -1.03 14.10 -6.45
C ALA A 108 -2.26 15.02 -6.43
N THR A 109 -2.38 15.89 -5.42
CA THR A 109 -3.50 16.83 -5.29
C THR A 109 -3.51 17.83 -6.44
N LEU A 110 -2.35 18.43 -6.76
CA LEU A 110 -2.23 19.40 -7.86
C LEU A 110 -2.56 18.80 -9.22
N LEU A 111 -2.16 17.54 -9.47
CA LEU A 111 -2.43 16.86 -10.74
C LEU A 111 -3.86 16.31 -10.82
N SER A 112 -4.50 15.98 -9.70
CA SER A 112 -5.81 15.32 -9.69
C SER A 112 -6.91 16.14 -10.38
N GLY A 113 -7.03 17.44 -10.06
CA GLY A 113 -8.06 18.32 -10.59
C GLY A 113 -8.00 18.47 -12.12
N PRO A 114 -6.88 18.96 -12.69
CA PRO A 114 -6.72 19.10 -14.14
C PRO A 114 -6.94 17.77 -14.89
N THR A 115 -6.44 16.66 -14.33
CA THR A 115 -6.56 15.34 -14.95
C THR A 115 -8.01 14.88 -15.05
N ILE A 116 -8.81 15.09 -13.99
CA ILE A 116 -10.23 14.75 -13.98
C ILE A 116 -11.01 15.61 -14.99
N HIS A 117 -10.70 16.91 -15.09
CA HIS A 117 -11.39 17.81 -16.00
C HIS A 117 -11.07 17.55 -17.48
N ALA A 118 -9.82 17.21 -17.81
CA ALA A 118 -9.40 17.04 -19.20
C ALA A 118 -9.74 15.66 -19.79
N VAL A 119 -9.65 14.59 -18.98
CA VAL A 119 -9.70 13.19 -19.49
C VAL A 119 -10.79 12.36 -18.80
N GLY A 120 -11.42 12.91 -17.76
CA GLY A 120 -12.53 12.29 -17.04
C GLY A 120 -12.15 11.55 -15.76
N PRO A 121 -13.15 11.07 -14.99
CA PRO A 121 -12.99 10.55 -13.64
C PRO A 121 -12.30 9.17 -13.56
N LYS A 122 -12.00 8.53 -14.71
CA LYS A 122 -11.40 7.19 -14.75
C LYS A 122 -9.87 7.21 -14.67
N ILE A 123 -9.23 8.27 -15.17
CA ILE A 123 -7.76 8.37 -15.21
C ILE A 123 -7.09 8.31 -13.83
N PRO A 124 -7.64 8.92 -12.76
CA PRO A 124 -7.05 8.82 -11.44
C PRO A 124 -6.84 7.37 -10.97
N TYR A 125 -7.70 6.42 -11.37
CA TYR A 125 -7.53 5.01 -11.02
C TYR A 125 -6.36 4.36 -11.76
N PHE A 126 -6.12 4.72 -13.03
CA PHE A 126 -4.94 4.28 -13.76
C PHE A 126 -3.65 4.88 -13.20
N VAL A 127 -3.69 6.16 -12.84
CA VAL A 127 -2.55 6.85 -12.21
C VAL A 127 -2.25 6.24 -10.84
N ALA A 128 -3.27 5.84 -10.07
CA ALA A 128 -3.10 5.17 -8.79
C ALA A 128 -2.57 3.73 -8.91
N ALA A 129 -2.74 3.07 -10.06
CA ALA A 129 -2.15 1.74 -10.30
C ALA A 129 -0.62 1.79 -10.42
N LEU A 130 -0.06 2.89 -10.94
CA LEU A 130 1.39 3.06 -11.09
C LEU A 130 2.16 2.98 -9.76
N PRO A 131 1.83 3.75 -8.71
CA PRO A 131 2.52 3.64 -7.42
C PRO A 131 2.28 2.28 -6.75
N ALA A 132 1.10 1.66 -6.92
CA ALA A 132 0.86 0.30 -6.42
C ALA A 132 1.81 -0.73 -7.07
N LEU A 133 2.08 -0.60 -8.37
CA LEU A 133 3.07 -1.43 -9.06
C LEU A 133 4.51 -1.05 -8.69
N ALA A 134 4.77 0.24 -8.44
CA ALA A 134 6.10 0.71 -8.03
C ALA A 134 6.53 0.13 -6.68
N VAL A 135 5.59 -0.23 -5.80
CA VAL A 135 5.87 -0.95 -4.54
C VAL A 135 6.33 -2.39 -4.79
N LEU A 136 5.94 -3.03 -5.90
CA LEU A 136 6.37 -4.40 -6.21
C LEU A 136 7.88 -4.49 -6.45
N LEU A 137 8.49 -3.47 -7.07
CA LEU A 137 9.92 -3.44 -7.36
C LEU A 137 10.79 -3.50 -6.10
N PRO A 138 10.67 -2.59 -5.11
CA PRO A 138 11.51 -2.62 -3.93
C PRO A 138 11.26 -3.85 -3.06
N VAL A 139 10.03 -4.36 -3.06
CA VAL A 139 9.70 -5.59 -2.34
C VAL A 139 10.34 -6.81 -3.02
N ALA A 140 10.25 -6.92 -4.35
CA ALA A 140 10.87 -8.01 -5.12
C ALA A 140 12.40 -7.95 -5.12
N LEU A 141 12.99 -6.77 -5.06
CA LEU A 141 14.44 -6.56 -4.93
C LEU A 141 14.97 -6.80 -3.51
N GLY A 142 14.09 -7.14 -2.55
CA GLY A 142 14.50 -7.46 -1.19
C GLY A 142 14.94 -6.25 -0.35
N TYR A 143 14.57 -5.01 -0.73
CA TYR A 143 14.91 -3.81 0.06
C TYR A 143 14.27 -3.77 1.45
N LEU A 144 13.32 -4.67 1.72
CA LEU A 144 12.76 -4.87 3.05
C LEU A 144 13.72 -5.54 4.04
N GLU A 145 14.90 -5.99 3.57
CA GLU A 145 15.94 -6.64 4.38
C GLU A 145 15.32 -7.70 5.32
N GLU A 146 14.39 -8.49 4.79
CA GLU A 146 13.68 -9.45 5.62
C GLU A 146 14.60 -10.61 5.99
N GLN A 147 14.70 -10.86 7.28
CA GLN A 147 15.38 -12.04 7.80
C GLN A 147 14.43 -13.23 7.62
N TRP A 148 14.88 -14.24 6.88
CA TRP A 148 14.18 -15.50 6.74
C TRP A 148 13.98 -16.10 8.14
N THR A 149 12.73 -16.28 8.55
CA THR A 149 12.42 -16.91 9.83
C THR A 149 12.21 -18.40 9.55
N SER A 150 12.99 -19.26 10.22
CA SER A 150 12.85 -20.71 10.05
C SER A 150 11.49 -21.18 10.59
N PRO A 151 10.92 -22.29 10.09
CA PRO A 151 9.69 -22.87 10.62
C PRO A 151 9.74 -23.24 12.11
N GLU A 152 10.94 -23.36 12.71
CA GLU A 152 11.12 -23.65 14.15
C GLU A 152 11.02 -22.39 15.04
N GLU A 153 11.10 -21.19 14.48
CA GLU A 153 11.06 -19.90 15.19
C GLU A 153 9.74 -19.13 14.99
N ALA A 154 8.77 -19.72 14.28
CA ALA A 154 7.48 -19.12 13.91
C ALA A 154 6.39 -19.36 14.97
#